data_AF-A0A9J6H1E0-F1
#
_entry.id   AF-A0A9J6H1E0-F1
#
_cell.length_a   1.000
_cell.length_b   1.000
_cell.length_c   1.000
_cell.angle_alpha   90.00
_cell.angle_beta   90.00
_cell.angle_gamma   90.00
#
_symmetry.space_group_name_H-M   'P 1'
#
loop_
_entity.id
_entity.type
_entity.pdbx_description
1 polymer ?
#
loop_
_entity_poly.entity_id
_entity_poly.type
_entity_poly.pdbx_seq_one_letter_code
_entity_poly.pdbx_strand_id
1 'polypeptide(L)'
;MAHQRDIGRPIPILRREGGGQFTLDIGQLERILLDDNVKNLPVVVVSVAGAFRKGKSFLLNFFLQYMRNRTKDQWMEDCDAPLKGFPWRGGSEPETMGILMWDEVFVVS
;
A
#
# COMPACT_ATOMS: atom_id res chain seq x y z
N MET A 1 23.66 -6.69 12.03
CA MET A 1 22.52 -5.77 12.17
C MET A 1 22.21 -5.21 10.79
N ALA A 2 21.32 -5.86 10.05
CA ALA A 2 20.98 -5.43 8.69
C ALA A 2 19.94 -4.31 8.77
N HIS A 3 20.24 -3.18 8.13
CA HIS A 3 19.31 -2.09 7.95
C HIS A 3 18.13 -2.61 7.12
N GLN A 4 16.95 -2.75 7.74
CA GLN A 4 15.72 -3.14 7.05
C GLN A 4 15.41 -2.07 6.01
N ARG A 5 15.74 -2.33 4.74
CA ARG A 5 15.34 -1.43 3.65
C ARG A 5 13.82 -1.47 3.56
N ASP A 6 13.16 -0.33 3.73
CA ASP A 6 11.75 -0.17 3.40
C ASP A 6 11.63 -0.28 1.86
N ILE A 7 11.33 -1.48 1.33
CA ILE A 7 11.47 -1.77 -0.12
C ILE A 7 10.27 -1.28 -0.94
N GLY A 8 9.09 -1.15 -0.31
CA GLY A 8 7.86 -0.70 -0.97
C GLY A 8 7.45 0.71 -0.56
N ARG A 9 6.69 1.37 -1.43
CA ARG A 9 6.12 2.69 -1.22
C ARG A 9 4.73 2.81 -1.85
N PRO A 10 3.91 3.76 -1.38
CA PRO A 10 2.59 3.99 -1.94
C PRO A 10 2.71 4.83 -3.21
N ILE A 11 2.20 4.33 -4.34
CA ILE A 11 2.24 4.99 -5.64
C ILE A 11 0.81 5.29 -6.13
N PRO A 12 0.50 6.53 -6.54
CA PRO A 12 -0.78 6.85 -7.16
C PRO A 12 -0.89 6.15 -8.52
N ILE A 13 -1.88 5.27 -8.67
CA ILE A 13 -2.22 4.62 -9.94
C ILE A 13 -3.46 5.24 -10.59
N LEU A 14 -4.31 5.91 -9.82
CA LEU A 14 -5.41 6.71 -10.34
C LEU A 14 -5.34 8.09 -9.71
N ARG A 15 -5.24 9.14 -10.54
CA ARG A 15 -5.23 10.54 -10.11
C ARG A 15 -6.54 11.20 -10.51
N ARG A 16 -7.08 12.06 -9.64
CA ARG A 16 -8.21 12.93 -9.97
C ARG A 16 -7.66 14.21 -10.56
N GLU A 17 -8.05 14.52 -11.78
CA GLU A 17 -7.71 15.77 -12.46
C GLU A 17 -8.73 16.87 -12.14
N GLY A 18 -8.42 18.08 -12.59
CA GLY A 18 -9.37 19.18 -12.63
C GLY A 18 -10.63 18.82 -13.44
N GLY A 19 -11.77 19.42 -13.08
CA GLY A 19 -13.02 19.22 -13.83
C GLY A 19 -13.69 17.84 -13.65
N GLY A 20 -13.24 17.04 -12.67
CA GLY A 20 -13.86 15.74 -12.36
C GLY A 20 -13.39 14.58 -13.24
N GLN A 21 -12.37 14.79 -14.06
CA GLN A 21 -11.72 13.72 -14.83
C GLN A 21 -10.78 12.89 -13.96
N PHE A 22 -10.44 11.70 -14.43
CA PHE A 22 -9.48 10.80 -13.78
C PHE A 22 -8.46 10.30 -14.80
N THR A 23 -7.21 10.21 -14.37
CA THR A 23 -6.10 9.67 -15.17
C THR A 23 -5.57 8.40 -14.51
N LEU A 24 -5.50 7.31 -15.27
CA LEU A 24 -4.88 6.05 -14.86
C LEU A 24 -3.40 6.05 -15.27
N ASP A 25 -2.52 5.77 -14.33
CA ASP A 25 -1.08 5.64 -14.57
C ASP A 25 -0.74 4.20 -14.98
N ILE A 26 -0.98 3.90 -16.27
CA ILE A 26 -0.77 2.57 -16.85
C ILE A 26 0.70 2.15 -16.71
N GLY A 27 1.65 3.07 -16.90
CA GLY A 27 3.08 2.76 -16.78
C GLY A 27 3.48 2.26 -15.39
N GLN A 28 2.90 2.83 -14.33
CA GLN A 28 3.13 2.32 -12.97
C GLN A 28 2.49 0.96 -12.74
N LEU A 29 1.28 0.73 -13.27
CA LEU A 29 0.61 -0.56 -13.18
C LEU A 29 1.40 -1.66 -13.91
N GLU A 30 1.86 -1.39 -15.13
CA GLU A 30 2.68 -2.32 -15.91
C GLU A 30 3.97 -2.64 -15.17
N ARG A 31 4.66 -1.61 -14.64
CA ARG A 31 5.89 -1.81 -13.86
C ARG A 31 5.71 -2.74 -12.65
N ILE A 32 4.56 -2.68 -11.98
CA ILE A 32 4.30 -3.46 -10.77
C ILE A 32 3.77 -4.86 -11.12
N LEU A 33 2.81 -4.96 -12.04
CA LEU A 33 2.06 -6.19 -12.29
C LEU A 33 2.65 -7.05 -13.41
N LEU A 34 3.48 -6.48 -14.30
CA LEU A 34 4.14 -7.21 -15.39
C LEU A 34 5.60 -7.53 -15.10
N ASP A 35 6.06 -7.32 -13.86
CA ASP A 35 7.39 -7.76 -13.42
C ASP A 35 7.52 -9.28 -13.59
N ASP A 36 8.64 -9.73 -14.17
CA ASP A 36 8.87 -11.14 -14.52
C ASP A 36 8.75 -12.10 -13.33
N ASN A 37 8.96 -11.61 -12.10
CA ASN A 37 8.86 -12.41 -10.88
C ASN A 37 7.41 -12.70 -10.45
N VAL A 38 6.44 -11.93 -10.94
CA VAL A 38 5.04 -12.00 -10.46
C VAL A 38 3.99 -12.10 -11.57
N LYS A 39 4.31 -11.68 -12.81
CA LYS A 39 3.34 -11.53 -13.91
C LYS A 39 2.56 -12.80 -14.29
N ASN A 40 3.12 -13.97 -13.98
CA ASN A 40 2.54 -15.27 -14.29
C ASN A 40 1.92 -15.97 -13.07
N LEU A 41 1.84 -15.29 -11.92
CA LEU A 41 1.26 -15.83 -10.69
C LEU A 41 -0.23 -15.44 -10.58
N PRO A 42 -1.08 -16.27 -9.95
CA PRO A 42 -2.42 -15.85 -9.58
C PRO A 42 -2.36 -14.63 -8.64
N VAL A 43 -3.24 -13.66 -8.85
CA VAL A 43 -3.24 -12.40 -8.12
C VAL A 43 -4.41 -12.31 -7.15
N VAL A 44 -4.12 -11.81 -5.94
CA VAL A 44 -5.13 -11.38 -4.97
C VAL A 44 -4.99 -9.87 -4.79
N VAL A 45 -6.09 -9.14 -4.98
CA VAL A 45 -6.12 -7.69 -4.77
C VAL A 45 -6.91 -7.40 -3.51
N VAL A 46 -6.26 -6.76 -2.53
CA VAL A 46 -6.91 -6.27 -1.32
C VAL A 46 -7.05 -4.76 -1.41
N SER A 47 -8.29 -4.26 -1.32
CA SER A 47 -8.60 -2.83 -1.38
C SER A 47 -9.44 -2.40 -0.19
N VAL A 48 -9.13 -1.23 0.38
CA VAL A 48 -9.92 -0.62 1.46
C VAL A 48 -10.50 0.70 0.95
N ALA A 49 -11.83 0.76 0.82
CA ALA A 49 -12.56 1.94 0.36
C ALA A 49 -13.56 2.41 1.43
N GLY A 50 -14.01 3.66 1.34
CA GLY A 50 -15.01 4.21 2.24
C GLY A 50 -14.77 5.67 2.59
N ALA A 51 -15.58 6.17 3.54
CA ALA A 51 -15.59 7.58 3.91
C ALA A 51 -14.21 8.11 4.33
N PHE A 52 -14.01 9.38 4.07
CA PHE A 52 -12.80 10.10 4.42
C PHE A 52 -12.61 10.16 5.95
N ARG A 53 -11.35 10.13 6.42
CA ARG A 53 -10.95 10.09 7.85
C ARG A 53 -11.47 8.90 8.68
N LYS A 54 -11.67 7.73 8.07
CA LYS A 54 -12.02 6.48 8.78
C LYS A 54 -10.87 5.49 8.94
N GLY A 55 -9.63 5.98 8.98
CA GLY A 55 -8.46 5.13 9.28
C GLY A 55 -8.07 4.10 8.20
N LYS A 56 -8.43 4.32 6.94
CA LYS A 56 -8.17 3.35 5.85
C LYS A 56 -6.67 3.06 5.65
N SER A 57 -5.85 4.11 5.47
CA SER A 57 -4.39 3.97 5.35
C SER A 57 -3.77 3.35 6.60
N PHE A 58 -4.31 3.70 7.78
CA PHE A 58 -3.87 3.12 9.05
C PHE A 58 -4.11 1.60 9.09
N LEU A 59 -5.31 1.13 8.69
CA LEU A 59 -5.60 -0.30 8.55
C LEU A 59 -4.69 -0.98 7.52
N LEU A 60 -4.52 -0.38 6.33
CA LEU A 60 -3.64 -0.93 5.29
C LEU A 60 -2.20 -1.09 5.77
N ASN A 61 -1.71 -0.21 6.63
CA ASN A 61 -0.36 -0.32 7.17
C ASN A 61 -0.20 -1.52 8.13
N PHE A 62 -1.25 -1.93 8.84
CA PHE A 62 -1.22 -3.20 9.58
C PHE A 62 -1.15 -4.41 8.65
N PHE A 63 -1.84 -4.38 7.50
CA PHE A 63 -1.68 -5.43 6.50
C PHE A 63 -0.24 -5.48 5.98
N LEU A 64 0.39 -4.34 5.71
CA LEU A 64 1.80 -4.30 5.34
C LEU A 64 2.69 -4.88 6.45
N GLN A 65 2.47 -4.51 7.71
CA GLN A 65 3.21 -5.05 8.84
C GLN A 65 3.07 -6.57 8.96
N TYR A 66 1.85 -7.09 8.79
CA TYR A 66 1.58 -8.52 8.78
C TYR A 66 2.33 -9.22 7.64
N MET A 67 2.21 -8.73 6.40
CA MET A 67 2.84 -9.35 5.23
C MET A 67 4.37 -9.40 5.36
N ARG A 68 4.98 -8.40 6.00
CA ARG A 68 6.43 -8.33 6.28
C ARG A 68 6.89 -9.28 7.38
N ASN A 69 6.04 -9.54 8.35
CA ASN A 69 6.37 -10.31 9.55
C ASN A 69 5.60 -11.63 9.62
N ARG A 70 5.09 -12.14 8.48
CA ARG A 70 4.18 -13.30 8.42
C ARG A 70 4.73 -14.58 9.05
N THR A 71 6.04 -14.70 9.17
CA THR A 71 6.74 -15.86 9.77
C THR A 71 7.01 -15.69 11.26
N LYS A 72 6.63 -14.57 11.86
CA LYS A 72 6.77 -14.30 13.30
C LYS A 72 5.40 -14.48 13.95
N ASP A 73 5.35 -15.23 15.04
CA ASP A 73 4.13 -15.38 15.85
C ASP A 73 3.65 -14.02 16.37
N GLN A 74 4.60 -13.15 16.69
CA GLN A 74 4.41 -11.83 17.29
C GLN A 74 4.52 -10.71 16.26
N TRP A 75 3.79 -10.83 15.13
CA TRP A 75 3.90 -9.89 14.01
C TRP A 75 3.48 -8.45 14.35
N MET A 76 2.71 -8.25 15.42
CA MET A 76 2.16 -6.96 15.87
C MET A 76 2.94 -6.34 17.05
N GLU A 77 3.84 -7.07 17.71
CA GLU A 77 4.32 -6.71 19.07
C GLU A 77 5.33 -5.57 19.15
N ASP A 78 5.75 -5.01 18.02
CA ASP A 78 6.55 -3.78 18.02
C ASP A 78 5.62 -2.55 18.12
N CYS A 79 4.87 -2.47 19.23
CA CYS A 79 3.90 -1.41 19.50
C CYS A 79 4.54 -0.02 19.58
N ASP A 80 5.84 0.04 19.88
CA ASP A 80 6.61 1.27 20.00
C ASP A 80 7.20 1.73 18.66
N ALA A 81 7.27 0.85 17.65
CA ALA A 81 7.71 1.24 16.31
C ALA A 81 6.63 2.05 15.56
N PRO A 82 7.01 3.15 14.89
CA PRO A 82 6.07 3.90 14.06
C PRO A 82 5.50 3.03 12.94
N LEU A 83 4.17 3.06 12.78
CA LEU A 83 3.50 2.35 11.70
C LEU A 83 3.83 3.00 10.34
N LYS A 84 4.67 2.33 9.55
CA LYS A 84 5.12 2.77 8.22
C LYS A 84 4.21 2.22 7.11
N GLY A 85 4.16 2.93 5.98
CA GLY A 85 3.43 2.47 4.80
C GLY A 85 2.77 3.59 4.01
N PHE A 86 1.49 3.41 3.71
CA PHE A 86 0.64 4.44 3.13
C PHE A 86 0.61 5.70 4.01
N PRO A 87 0.56 6.91 3.42
CA PRO A 87 0.54 8.14 4.19
C PRO A 87 -0.73 8.19 5.04
N TRP A 88 -0.56 8.50 6.31
CA TRP A 88 -1.62 8.63 7.28
C TRP A 88 -1.25 9.69 8.31
N ARG A 89 -2.21 10.54 8.69
CA ARG A 89 -2.05 11.51 9.76
C ARG A 89 -3.39 11.79 10.43
N GLY A 90 -3.37 12.35 11.64
CA GLY A 90 -4.54 13.01 12.23
C GLY A 90 -4.97 14.26 11.44
N GLY A 91 -6.10 14.87 11.82
CA GLY A 91 -6.60 16.14 11.25
C GLY A 91 -7.83 16.04 10.33
N SER A 92 -8.19 17.15 9.67
CA SER A 92 -9.38 17.28 8.81
C SER A 92 -9.11 17.24 7.31
N GLU A 93 -7.88 17.49 6.85
CA GLU A 93 -7.58 17.63 5.40
C GLU A 93 -7.39 16.32 4.63
N PRO A 94 -7.90 16.19 3.39
CA PRO A 94 -7.69 15.02 2.55
C PRO A 94 -6.22 14.61 2.43
N GLU A 95 -5.91 13.35 2.78
CA GLU A 95 -4.55 12.81 2.65
C GLU A 95 -4.38 11.98 1.38
N THR A 96 -5.45 11.30 0.95
CA THR A 96 -5.42 10.36 -0.16
C THR A 96 -6.50 10.75 -1.17
N MET A 97 -6.07 11.10 -2.38
CA MET A 97 -6.95 11.40 -3.50
C MET A 97 -6.70 10.41 -4.63
N GLY A 98 -7.77 9.87 -5.21
CA GLY A 98 -7.69 8.81 -6.22
C GLY A 98 -7.40 7.44 -5.59
N ILE A 99 -6.59 6.62 -6.26
CA ILE A 99 -6.21 5.27 -5.81
C ILE A 99 -4.70 5.18 -5.72
N LEU A 100 -4.21 4.75 -4.56
CA LEU A 100 -2.80 4.42 -4.33
C LEU A 100 -2.65 2.90 -4.27
N MET A 101 -1.56 2.40 -4.82
CA MET A 101 -1.15 1.01 -4.78
C MET A 101 0.19 0.90 -4.07
N TRP A 102 0.41 -0.17 -3.32
CA TRP A 102 1.73 -0.48 -2.79
C TRP A 102 2.59 -1.08 -3.91
N ASP A 103 3.78 -0.53 -4.18
CA ASP A 103 4.57 -0.93 -5.36
C ASP A 103 5.44 -2.18 -5.17
N GLU A 104 5.30 -2.85 -4.02
CA GLU A 104 5.82 -4.19 -3.81
C GLU A 104 4.70 -5.22 -3.79
N VAL A 105 4.83 -6.24 -4.65
CA VAL A 105 3.93 -7.39 -4.67
C VAL A 105 4.45 -8.46 -3.72
N PHE A 106 3.62 -8.87 -2.76
CA PHE A 106 3.97 -9.93 -1.81
C PHE A 106 3.63 -11.31 -2.39
N VAL A 107 4.66 -12.10 -2.68
CA VAL A 107 4.47 -13.50 -3.08
C VAL A 107 4.28 -14.36 -1.83
N VAL A 108 3.13 -15.03 -1.74
CA VAL A 108 2.79 -15.96 -0.67
C VAL A 108 2.75 -17.38 -1.22
N SER A 109 3.32 -18.32 -0.47
CA SER A 109 3.49 -19.74 -0.82
C SER A 109 3.12 -20.59 0.37
#